data_AF-A0A831NVU4-F1
#
_entry.id   AF-A0A831NVU4-F1
#
_cell.length_a   1.000
_cell.length_b   1.000
_cell.length_c   1.000
_cell.angle_alpha   90.00
_cell.angle_beta   90.00
_cell.angle_gamma   90.00
#
_symmetry.space_group_name_H-M   'P 1'
#
loop_
_entity.id
_entity.type
_entity.pdbx_description
1 polymer ?
#
loop_
_entity_poly.entity_id
_entity_poly.type
_entity_poly.pdbx_seq_one_letter_code
_entity_poly.pdbx_strand_id
1 'polypeptide(L)'
;MRFCGGSPLYYLYPWGITSFLTILCYKFEIELKDLPENIKSLTSYVKYGLNNSTSCLARSLGIKGRYVSTYLYEKSNYLTGKAFIKWLSNLTNEEIDIFDVSDFDKENISNISLKLTPNSYREIPDLFEFQVKGTVFNDEWCTASKTIKIGEKLLIQREYDNKFDPSAIQVFRDSNPIGYIPREYSKILSAEIDIEETKYNLVVSNISENENFNEIKVKMTTKFKY
;
A
#
# COMPACT_ATOMS: atom_id res chain seq x y z
N MET A 1 28.37 27.38 -6.18
CA MET A 1 28.84 28.01 -4.92
C MET A 1 28.82 26.93 -3.84
N ARG A 2 29.98 26.35 -3.50
CA ARG A 2 30.11 25.34 -2.45
C ARG A 2 30.09 26.04 -1.09
N PHE A 3 29.06 25.81 -0.28
CA PHE A 3 29.10 26.17 1.14
C PHE A 3 29.93 25.13 1.89
N CYS A 4 31.26 25.24 1.79
CA CYS A 4 32.20 24.58 2.68
C CYS A 4 32.59 25.59 3.76
N GLY A 5 31.90 25.58 4.89
CA GLY A 5 32.14 26.51 6.01
C GLY A 5 30.92 26.72 6.88
N GLY A 6 30.30 25.63 7.34
CA GLY A 6 29.17 25.71 8.25
C GLY A 6 29.64 25.52 9.70
N SER A 7 29.42 26.53 10.56
CA SER A 7 29.58 26.41 12.01
C SER A 7 28.78 25.21 12.57
N PRO A 8 29.28 24.47 13.56
CA PRO A 8 28.69 23.20 14.03
C PRO A 8 27.31 23.33 14.71
N LEU A 9 26.64 24.50 14.64
CA LEU A 9 25.44 24.84 15.40
C LEU A 9 24.13 24.75 14.61
N TYR A 10 24.14 24.32 13.33
CA TYR A 10 22.91 24.30 12.51
C TYR A 10 21.77 23.44 13.08
N TYR A 11 22.11 22.43 13.89
CA TYR A 11 21.11 21.61 14.57
C TYR A 11 20.30 22.36 15.64
N LEU A 12 20.78 23.53 16.09
CA LEU A 12 20.10 24.38 17.07
C LEU A 12 18.98 25.22 16.46
N TYR A 13 18.99 25.50 15.15
CA TYR A 13 17.94 26.30 14.51
C TYR A 13 16.55 25.67 14.66
N PRO A 14 16.34 24.37 14.39
CA PRO A 14 15.07 23.71 14.68
C PRO A 14 14.58 23.89 16.13
N TRP A 15 15.49 23.82 17.11
CA TRP A 15 15.14 23.98 18.52
C TRP A 15 14.77 25.42 18.87
N GLY A 16 15.51 26.40 18.34
CA GLY A 16 15.18 27.82 18.50
C GLY A 16 13.81 28.16 17.91
N ILE A 17 13.52 27.67 16.70
CA ILE A 17 12.22 27.88 16.04
C ILE A 17 11.09 27.22 16.82
N THR A 18 11.28 25.98 17.28
CA THR A 18 10.25 25.27 18.08
C THR A 18 9.96 26.01 19.39
N SER A 19 10.99 26.52 20.06
CA SER A 19 10.85 27.31 21.28
C SER A 19 10.10 28.62 21.01
N PHE A 20 10.46 29.32 19.94
CA PHE A 20 9.77 30.54 19.51
C PHE A 20 8.28 30.30 19.22
N LEU A 21 7.95 29.25 18.45
CA LEU A 21 6.56 28.91 18.13
C LEU A 21 5.77 28.57 19.39
N THR A 22 6.38 27.88 20.35
CA THR A 22 5.75 27.55 21.64
C THR A 22 5.43 28.81 22.45
N ILE A 23 6.37 29.75 22.55
CA ILE A 23 6.17 31.04 23.23
C ILE A 23 5.10 31.87 22.51
N LEU A 24 5.11 31.87 21.17
CA LEU A 24 4.13 32.56 20.35
C LEU A 24 2.71 32.00 20.61
N CYS A 25 2.53 30.68 20.53
CA CYS A 25 1.27 30.01 20.88
C CYS A 25 0.78 30.39 22.28
N TYR A 26 1.67 30.35 23.27
CA TYR A 26 1.34 30.74 24.65
C TYR A 26 0.88 32.20 24.73
N LYS A 27 1.60 33.14 24.10
CA LYS A 27 1.30 34.58 24.16
C LYS A 27 -0.01 34.96 23.47
N PHE A 28 -0.41 34.20 22.45
CA PHE A 28 -1.64 34.44 21.68
C PHE A 28 -2.81 33.58 22.14
N GLU A 29 -2.63 32.69 23.13
CA GLU A 29 -3.65 31.75 23.60
C GLU A 29 -4.17 30.83 22.48
N ILE A 30 -3.28 30.45 21.55
CA ILE A 30 -3.59 29.58 20.41
C ILE A 30 -2.81 28.26 20.58
N GLU A 31 -3.43 27.12 20.27
CA GLU A 31 -2.70 25.85 20.26
C GLU A 31 -1.84 25.69 18.99
N LEU A 32 -0.72 24.97 19.10
CA LEU A 32 0.19 24.73 17.97
C LEU A 32 -0.50 24.08 16.76
N LYS A 33 -1.53 23.25 17.02
CA LYS A 33 -2.30 22.57 15.96
C LYS A 33 -3.11 23.54 15.09
N ASP A 34 -3.48 24.69 15.64
CA ASP A 34 -4.32 25.71 15.01
C ASP A 34 -3.48 26.71 14.19
N LEU A 35 -2.15 26.64 14.27
CA LEU A 35 -1.28 27.45 13.43
C LEU A 35 -1.38 27.03 11.95
N PRO A 36 -1.25 27.99 11.03
CA PRO A 36 -1.09 27.71 9.60
C PRO A 36 0.03 26.70 9.32
N GLU A 37 -0.20 25.81 8.35
CA GLU A 37 0.70 24.69 8.05
C GLU A 37 2.13 25.12 7.72
N ASN A 38 2.29 26.25 7.03
CA ASN A 38 3.58 26.84 6.69
C ASN A 38 4.38 27.32 7.92
N ILE A 39 3.70 27.73 8.98
CA ILE A 39 4.31 28.16 10.25
C ILE A 39 4.59 26.93 11.11
N LYS A 40 3.61 26.03 11.24
CA LYS A 40 3.72 24.80 12.02
C LYS A 40 4.85 23.88 11.51
N SER A 41 5.04 23.80 10.21
CA SER A 41 6.07 22.97 9.58
C SER A 41 7.44 23.66 9.43
N LEU A 42 7.59 24.91 9.89
CA LEU A 42 8.81 25.71 9.69
C LEU A 42 10.07 25.03 10.24
N THR A 43 9.97 24.43 11.42
CA THR A 43 11.05 23.64 12.03
C THR A 43 11.53 22.53 11.10
N SER A 44 10.59 21.79 10.49
CA SER A 44 10.89 20.71 9.56
C SER A 44 11.50 21.22 8.25
N TYR A 45 11.03 22.36 7.75
CA TYR A 45 11.57 23.00 6.55
C TYR A 45 13.04 23.39 6.74
N VAL A 46 13.36 24.01 7.87
CA VAL A 46 14.75 24.37 8.20
C VAL A 46 15.61 23.13 8.44
N LYS A 47 15.09 22.13 9.17
CA LYS A 47 15.81 20.89 9.47
C LYS A 47 16.17 20.10 8.21
N TYR A 48 15.24 19.97 7.28
CA TYR A 48 15.39 19.12 6.10
C TYR A 48 15.77 19.88 4.83
N GLY A 49 15.71 21.21 4.84
CA GLY A 49 16.01 22.07 3.70
C GLY A 49 15.02 21.88 2.54
N LEU A 50 13.73 21.75 2.87
CA LEU A 50 12.61 21.52 1.95
C LEU A 50 11.49 22.52 2.27
N ASN A 51 10.61 22.79 1.31
CA ASN A 51 9.52 23.77 1.43
C ASN A 51 8.12 23.14 1.44
N ASN A 52 8.03 21.81 1.50
CA ASN A 52 6.78 21.06 1.51
C ASN A 52 6.75 20.08 2.68
N SER A 53 5.62 20.02 3.39
CA SER A 53 5.45 19.22 4.60
C SER A 53 5.51 17.72 4.32
N THR A 54 4.99 17.24 3.19
CA THR A 54 5.09 15.84 2.77
C THR A 54 6.52 15.44 2.41
N SER A 55 7.27 16.29 1.69
CA SER A 55 8.68 15.99 1.41
C SER A 55 9.50 15.95 2.72
N CYS A 56 9.19 16.81 3.68
CA CYS A 56 9.75 16.71 5.04
C CYS A 56 9.31 15.44 5.77
N LEU A 57 8.06 15.01 5.61
CA LEU A 57 7.56 13.75 6.15
C LEU A 57 8.36 12.57 5.58
N ALA A 58 8.57 12.49 4.26
CA ALA A 58 9.39 11.47 3.62
C ALA A 58 10.82 11.41 4.22
N ARG A 59 11.45 12.57 4.43
CA ARG A 59 12.76 12.66 5.12
C ARG A 59 12.70 12.13 6.54
N SER A 60 11.63 12.43 7.28
CA SER A 60 11.44 11.96 8.66
C SER A 60 11.21 10.45 8.75
N LEU A 61 10.60 9.84 7.73
CA LEU A 61 10.39 8.39 7.62
C LEU A 61 11.68 7.62 7.25
N GLY A 62 12.72 8.33 6.79
CA GLY A 62 14.04 7.75 6.52
C GLY A 62 14.47 7.79 5.05
N ILE A 63 13.75 8.49 4.17
CA ILE A 63 14.21 8.77 2.81
C ILE A 63 15.41 9.73 2.89
N LYS A 64 16.56 9.36 2.33
CA LYS A 64 17.84 10.06 2.54
C LYS A 64 17.98 11.31 1.66
N GLY A 65 17.54 11.24 0.41
CA GLY A 65 17.69 12.31 -0.58
C GLY A 65 16.62 13.41 -0.47
N ARG A 66 17.01 14.68 -0.55
CA ARG A 66 16.07 15.81 -0.70
C ARG A 66 15.32 15.73 -2.01
N TYR A 67 16.05 15.51 -3.10
CA TYR A 67 15.49 15.31 -4.44
C TYR A 67 14.46 14.17 -4.44
N VAL A 68 14.85 13.00 -3.93
CA VAL A 68 13.98 11.82 -3.84
C VAL A 68 12.72 12.10 -3.02
N SER A 69 12.84 12.85 -1.91
CA SER A 69 11.68 13.20 -1.08
C SER A 69 10.67 14.06 -1.83
N THR A 70 11.14 15.03 -2.62
CA THR A 70 10.28 15.84 -3.49
C THR A 70 9.71 15.02 -4.65
N TYR A 71 10.54 14.17 -5.25
CA TYR A 71 10.12 13.26 -6.32
C TYR A 71 8.99 12.33 -5.89
N LEU A 72 9.10 11.71 -4.71
CA LEU A 72 8.06 10.85 -4.15
C LEU A 72 6.78 11.63 -3.86
N TYR A 73 6.88 12.87 -3.40
CA TYR A 73 5.71 13.72 -3.22
C TYR A 73 4.99 13.96 -4.56
N GLU A 74 5.72 14.28 -5.63
CA GLU A 74 5.15 14.44 -6.97
C GLU A 74 4.56 13.12 -7.52
N LYS A 75 5.28 12.00 -7.37
CA LYS A 75 4.82 10.67 -7.82
C LYS A 75 3.63 10.14 -7.05
N SER A 76 3.48 10.54 -5.79
CA SER A 76 2.28 10.25 -5.02
C SER A 76 1.06 11.03 -5.50
N ASN A 77 1.17 11.90 -6.52
CA ASN A 77 0.16 12.88 -6.90
C ASN A 77 -0.17 13.84 -5.77
N TYR A 78 0.88 14.36 -5.12
CA TYR A 78 0.79 15.39 -4.08
C TYR A 78 -0.01 14.96 -2.82
N LEU A 79 0.01 13.67 -2.49
CA LEU A 79 -0.64 13.18 -1.26
C LEU A 79 0.00 13.78 -0.01
N THR A 80 -0.76 13.84 1.07
CA THR A 80 -0.32 14.42 2.34
C THR A 80 -0.62 13.50 3.52
N GLY A 81 0.15 13.67 4.60
CA GLY A 81 -0.08 12.99 5.88
C GLY A 81 -0.23 11.47 5.75
N LYS A 82 -1.32 10.93 6.31
CA LYS A 82 -1.60 9.47 6.33
C LYS A 82 -1.75 8.87 4.93
N ALA A 83 -2.30 9.61 3.98
CA ALA A 83 -2.51 9.11 2.62
C ALA A 83 -1.16 8.88 1.91
N PHE A 84 -0.20 9.79 2.12
CA PHE A 84 1.16 9.62 1.62
C PHE A 84 1.87 8.41 2.27
N ILE A 85 1.74 8.24 3.59
CA ILE A 85 2.33 7.09 4.30
C ILE A 85 1.76 5.77 3.77
N LYS A 86 0.43 5.70 3.58
CA LYS A 86 -0.23 4.52 3.01
C LYS A 86 0.23 4.26 1.58
N TRP A 87 0.39 5.29 0.76
CA TRP A 87 0.92 5.13 -0.59
C TRP A 87 2.36 4.59 -0.56
N LEU A 88 3.22 5.21 0.25
CA LEU A 88 4.64 4.83 0.38
C LEU A 88 4.82 3.39 0.88
N SER A 89 3.96 2.92 1.81
CA SER A 89 4.00 1.54 2.33
C SER A 89 3.47 0.49 1.34
N ASN A 90 2.81 0.89 0.25
CA ASN A 90 2.20 -0.02 -0.72
C ASN A 90 2.96 -0.08 -2.05
N LEU A 91 4.07 0.66 -2.17
CA LEU A 91 4.93 0.65 -3.35
C LEU A 91 5.52 -0.75 -3.57
N THR A 92 5.37 -1.27 -4.79
CA THR A 92 6.01 -2.52 -5.22
C THR A 92 7.44 -2.27 -5.71
N ASN A 93 8.26 -3.33 -5.75
CA ASN A 93 9.58 -3.23 -6.37
C ASN A 93 9.49 -2.84 -7.85
N GLU A 94 8.50 -3.35 -8.58
CA GLU A 94 8.26 -2.96 -9.99
C GLU A 94 7.97 -1.46 -10.14
N GLU A 95 7.14 -0.88 -9.26
CA GLU A 95 6.87 0.56 -9.26
C GLU A 95 8.12 1.37 -8.94
N ILE A 96 8.92 0.91 -7.97
CA ILE A 96 10.17 1.56 -7.55
C ILE A 96 11.21 1.47 -8.67
N ASP A 97 11.27 0.37 -9.41
CA ASP A 97 12.22 0.16 -10.50
C ASP A 97 12.01 1.13 -11.66
N ILE A 98 10.75 1.55 -11.90
CA ILE A 98 10.39 2.55 -12.91
C ILE A 98 10.78 3.98 -12.47
N PHE A 99 11.09 4.21 -11.19
CA PHE A 99 11.46 5.54 -10.73
C PHE A 99 12.80 6.02 -11.31
N ASP A 100 12.80 7.27 -11.75
CA ASP A 100 13.97 7.98 -12.28
C ASP A 100 14.83 8.54 -11.14
N VAL A 101 15.38 7.62 -10.35
CA VAL A 101 16.27 7.85 -9.21
C VAL A 101 17.39 6.81 -9.21
N SER A 102 18.46 7.06 -8.44
CA SER A 102 19.59 6.13 -8.39
C SER A 102 19.20 4.78 -7.77
N ASP A 103 19.90 3.71 -8.11
CA ASP A 103 19.64 2.37 -7.52
C ASP A 103 19.78 2.38 -5.98
N PHE A 104 20.71 3.18 -5.45
CA PHE A 104 20.83 3.40 -4.00
C PHE A 104 19.58 4.04 -3.39
N ASP A 105 18.96 4.99 -4.09
CA ASP A 105 17.72 5.62 -3.65
C ASP A 105 16.54 4.66 -3.77
N LYS A 106 16.49 3.83 -4.83
CA LYS A 106 15.50 2.75 -4.98
C LYS A 106 15.56 1.77 -3.82
N GLU A 107 16.77 1.31 -3.47
CA GLU A 107 17.00 0.45 -2.32
C GLU A 107 16.57 1.13 -1.01
N ASN A 108 16.86 2.42 -0.86
CA ASN A 108 16.39 3.18 0.30
C ASN A 108 14.86 3.26 0.36
N ILE A 109 14.18 3.52 -0.76
CA ILE A 109 12.72 3.58 -0.83
C ILE A 109 12.11 2.23 -0.48
N SER A 110 12.61 1.15 -1.08
CA SER A 110 12.12 -0.22 -0.83
C SER A 110 12.26 -0.58 0.66
N ASN A 111 13.44 -0.32 1.25
CA ASN A 111 13.68 -0.54 2.68
C ASN A 111 12.73 0.28 3.59
N ILE A 112 12.41 1.52 3.22
CA ILE A 112 11.47 2.35 4.00
C ILE A 112 10.03 1.86 3.80
N SER A 113 9.63 1.52 2.57
CA SER A 113 8.32 0.93 2.27
C SER A 113 8.08 -0.30 3.17
N LEU A 114 9.02 -1.25 3.17
CA LEU A 114 8.97 -2.46 3.99
C LEU A 114 8.90 -2.18 5.49
N LYS A 115 9.61 -1.17 6.00
CA LYS A 115 9.55 -0.78 7.42
C LYS A 115 8.22 -0.13 7.81
N LEU A 116 7.58 0.55 6.88
CA LEU A 116 6.31 1.24 7.09
C LEU A 116 5.12 0.32 6.92
N THR A 117 5.27 -0.76 6.16
CA THR A 117 4.32 -1.87 6.15
C THR A 117 4.12 -2.31 7.59
N PRO A 118 2.94 -2.07 8.18
CA PRO A 118 2.74 -2.40 9.58
C PRO A 118 2.98 -3.88 9.77
N ASN A 119 3.60 -4.25 10.90
CA ASN A 119 3.67 -5.64 11.38
C ASN A 119 2.28 -6.32 11.43
N SER A 120 1.17 -5.61 11.16
CA SER A 120 -0.17 -6.17 10.97
C SER A 120 -0.30 -7.07 9.73
N TYR A 121 0.70 -7.16 8.86
CA TYR A 121 0.74 -8.23 7.86
C TYR A 121 1.24 -9.58 8.43
N ARG A 122 1.61 -9.65 9.71
CA ARG A 122 1.77 -10.94 10.42
C ARG A 122 0.45 -11.57 10.85
N GLU A 123 -0.64 -10.81 10.88
CA GLU A 123 -2.01 -11.33 11.03
C GLU A 123 -2.75 -11.11 9.71
N ILE A 124 -2.35 -11.88 8.71
CA ILE A 124 -3.21 -12.17 7.57
C ILE A 124 -4.54 -12.64 8.19
N PRO A 125 -5.68 -12.01 7.86
CA PRO A 125 -6.96 -12.45 8.40
C PRO A 125 -7.12 -13.94 8.13
N ASP A 126 -7.46 -14.71 9.17
CA ASP A 126 -7.79 -16.14 9.00
C ASP A 126 -8.99 -16.34 8.06
N LEU A 127 -9.76 -15.27 7.82
CA LEU A 127 -10.93 -15.24 6.97
C LEU A 127 -10.90 -14.05 6.01
N PHE A 128 -10.99 -14.34 4.72
CA PHE A 128 -11.29 -13.37 3.68
C PHE A 128 -12.70 -13.60 3.15
N GLU A 129 -13.47 -12.53 2.98
CA GLU A 129 -14.79 -12.59 2.33
C GLU A 129 -14.79 -11.66 1.12
N PHE A 130 -15.06 -12.23 -0.05
CA PHE A 130 -15.07 -11.46 -1.28
C PHE A 130 -15.97 -12.08 -2.35
N GLN A 131 -16.20 -11.34 -3.41
CA GLN A 131 -16.92 -11.79 -4.58
C GLN A 131 -15.94 -12.16 -5.69
N VAL A 132 -16.14 -13.32 -6.33
CA VAL A 132 -15.36 -13.70 -7.51
C VAL A 132 -15.65 -12.71 -8.65
N LYS A 133 -14.59 -12.22 -9.30
CA LYS A 133 -14.68 -11.22 -10.37
C LYS A 133 -14.34 -11.84 -11.73
N GLY A 134 -14.75 -11.17 -12.79
CA GLY A 134 -14.38 -11.56 -14.16
C GLY A 134 -15.24 -12.65 -14.81
N THR A 135 -16.21 -13.23 -14.09
CA THR A 135 -17.15 -14.24 -14.62
C THR A 135 -17.87 -13.77 -15.89
N VAL A 136 -18.21 -12.48 -15.98
CA VAL A 136 -18.99 -11.89 -17.10
C VAL A 136 -18.23 -11.89 -18.43
N PHE A 137 -16.90 -11.98 -18.40
CA PHE A 137 -16.09 -11.86 -19.62
C PHE A 137 -16.02 -13.14 -20.46
N ASN A 138 -16.57 -14.25 -19.96
CA ASN A 138 -16.53 -15.53 -20.65
C ASN A 138 -17.85 -16.30 -20.46
N ASP A 139 -18.50 -16.67 -21.57
CA ASP A 139 -19.80 -17.35 -21.58
C ASP A 139 -19.76 -18.73 -20.89
N GLU A 140 -18.63 -19.44 -20.97
CA GLU A 140 -18.43 -20.71 -20.28
C GLU A 140 -18.40 -20.50 -18.75
N TRP A 141 -17.81 -19.39 -18.30
CA TRP A 141 -17.75 -19.04 -16.87
C TRP A 141 -19.11 -18.60 -16.36
N CYS A 142 -19.86 -17.84 -17.16
CA CYS A 142 -21.26 -17.51 -16.90
C CYS A 142 -22.09 -18.78 -16.69
N THR A 143 -21.95 -19.76 -17.58
CA THR A 143 -22.69 -21.03 -17.49
C THR A 143 -22.25 -21.85 -16.28
N ALA A 144 -20.95 -21.94 -16.01
CA ALA A 144 -20.41 -22.62 -14.85
C ALA A 144 -20.91 -21.99 -13.53
N SER A 145 -21.00 -20.65 -13.47
CA SER A 145 -21.48 -19.92 -12.29
C SER A 145 -22.91 -20.29 -11.88
N LYS A 146 -23.78 -20.58 -12.86
CA LYS A 146 -25.19 -20.93 -12.63
C LYS A 146 -25.39 -22.26 -11.91
N THR A 147 -24.39 -23.14 -11.96
CA THR A 147 -24.47 -24.50 -11.43
C THR A 147 -23.74 -24.69 -10.10
N ILE A 148 -23.15 -23.61 -9.57
CA ILE A 148 -22.45 -23.60 -8.28
C ILE A 148 -23.47 -23.56 -7.15
N LYS A 149 -23.16 -24.24 -6.04
CA LYS A 149 -24.01 -24.29 -4.84
C LYS A 149 -23.33 -23.64 -3.64
N ILE A 150 -24.15 -23.08 -2.75
CA ILE A 150 -23.67 -22.57 -1.47
C ILE A 150 -23.06 -23.72 -0.66
N GLY A 151 -21.90 -23.47 -0.03
CA GLY A 151 -21.11 -24.46 0.72
C GLY A 151 -20.16 -25.30 -0.14
N GLU A 152 -20.18 -25.14 -1.47
CA GLU A 152 -19.28 -25.84 -2.38
C GLU A 152 -17.83 -25.33 -2.24
N LYS A 153 -16.87 -26.25 -2.38
CA LYS A 153 -15.44 -25.92 -2.35
C LYS A 153 -14.95 -25.55 -3.74
N LEU A 154 -14.13 -24.53 -3.81
CA LEU A 154 -13.51 -24.05 -5.03
C LEU A 154 -11.98 -24.17 -4.93
N LEU A 155 -11.34 -24.26 -6.08
CA LEU A 155 -9.89 -24.33 -6.22
C LEU A 155 -9.36 -22.97 -6.67
N ILE A 156 -8.11 -22.68 -6.32
CA ILE A 156 -7.42 -21.46 -6.74
C ILE A 156 -6.08 -21.84 -7.34
N GLN A 157 -5.65 -21.10 -8.37
CA GLN A 157 -4.36 -21.29 -9.01
C GLN A 157 -3.77 -19.94 -9.43
N ARG A 158 -2.46 -19.79 -9.25
CA ARG A 158 -1.71 -18.62 -9.72
C ARG A 158 -1.63 -18.61 -11.24
N GLU A 159 -1.94 -17.46 -11.83
CA GLU A 159 -1.75 -17.19 -13.25
C GLU A 159 -0.59 -16.20 -13.42
N TYR A 160 0.64 -16.71 -13.55
CA TYR A 160 1.85 -15.89 -13.63
C TYR A 160 1.96 -15.09 -14.94
N ASP A 161 1.42 -15.62 -16.03
CA ASP A 161 1.51 -15.03 -17.37
C ASP A 161 0.36 -14.06 -17.69
N ASN A 162 -0.41 -13.64 -16.67
CA ASN A 162 -1.52 -12.72 -16.87
C ASN A 162 -1.02 -11.34 -17.27
N LYS A 163 -1.41 -10.89 -18.47
CA LYS A 163 -0.95 -9.61 -19.06
C LYS A 163 -1.45 -8.36 -18.34
N PHE A 164 -2.49 -8.47 -17.51
CA PHE A 164 -3.15 -7.34 -16.85
C PHE A 164 -2.79 -7.25 -15.37
N ASP A 165 -2.57 -8.39 -14.71
CA ASP A 165 -2.26 -8.46 -13.29
C ASP A 165 -1.30 -9.62 -12.98
N PRO A 166 0.01 -9.37 -12.72
CA PRO A 166 0.98 -10.40 -12.35
C PRO A 166 0.62 -11.15 -11.05
N SER A 167 -0.23 -10.54 -10.22
CA SER A 167 -0.72 -11.16 -8.98
C SER A 167 -2.00 -11.97 -9.19
N ALA A 168 -2.48 -12.15 -10.42
CA ALA A 168 -3.74 -12.84 -10.69
C ALA A 168 -3.81 -14.25 -10.08
N ILE A 169 -4.91 -14.51 -9.38
CA ILE A 169 -5.27 -15.82 -8.87
C ILE A 169 -6.61 -16.19 -9.46
N GLN A 170 -6.61 -17.21 -10.31
CA GLN A 170 -7.79 -17.72 -10.97
C GLN A 170 -8.52 -18.70 -10.05
N VAL A 171 -9.85 -18.66 -10.09
CA VAL A 171 -10.75 -19.51 -9.31
C VAL A 171 -11.34 -20.55 -10.24
N PHE A 172 -11.32 -21.80 -9.80
CA PHE A 172 -11.81 -22.96 -10.51
C PHE A 172 -12.86 -23.71 -9.71
N ARG A 173 -13.81 -24.30 -10.44
CA ARG A 173 -14.61 -25.42 -9.98
C ARG A 173 -14.10 -26.66 -10.69
N ASP A 174 -13.51 -27.59 -9.94
CA ASP A 174 -12.81 -28.75 -10.50
C ASP A 174 -11.76 -28.31 -11.54
N SER A 175 -12.02 -28.52 -12.83
CA SER A 175 -11.15 -28.10 -13.94
C SER A 175 -11.67 -26.87 -14.70
N ASN A 176 -12.85 -26.36 -14.35
CA ASN A 176 -13.50 -25.27 -15.08
C ASN A 176 -13.23 -23.93 -14.39
N PRO A 177 -12.59 -22.97 -15.07
CA PRO A 177 -12.42 -21.62 -14.54
C PRO A 177 -13.77 -20.91 -14.42
N ILE A 178 -13.93 -20.11 -13.37
CA ILE A 178 -15.18 -19.38 -13.08
C ILE A 178 -14.96 -17.89 -12.81
N GLY A 179 -13.71 -17.47 -12.67
CA GLY A 179 -13.32 -16.08 -12.51
C GLY A 179 -12.01 -15.95 -11.74
N TYR A 180 -11.84 -14.81 -11.08
CA TYR A 180 -10.63 -14.40 -10.40
C TYR A 180 -10.92 -13.90 -8.99
N ILE A 181 -9.91 -14.03 -8.12
CA ILE A 181 -9.88 -13.30 -6.86
C ILE A 181 -9.73 -11.80 -7.17
N PRO A 182 -10.46 -10.90 -6.47
CA PRO A 182 -10.29 -9.47 -6.65
C PRO A 182 -8.86 -9.00 -6.40
N ARG A 183 -8.42 -8.02 -7.18
CA ARG A 183 -7.03 -7.55 -7.23
C ARG A 183 -6.49 -7.12 -5.86
N GLU A 184 -7.33 -6.52 -5.04
CA GLU A 184 -7.00 -6.09 -3.68
C GLU A 184 -6.57 -7.24 -2.76
N TYR A 185 -7.10 -8.45 -2.97
CA TYR A 185 -6.71 -9.65 -2.22
C TYR A 185 -5.62 -10.42 -2.95
N SER A 186 -5.71 -10.51 -4.28
CA SER A 186 -4.76 -11.23 -5.13
C SER A 186 -3.31 -10.82 -4.88
N LYS A 187 -3.04 -9.51 -4.68
CA LYS A 187 -1.69 -8.99 -4.38
C LYS A 187 -1.10 -9.51 -3.06
N ILE A 188 -1.94 -9.74 -2.05
CA ILE A 188 -1.50 -10.24 -0.74
C ILE A 188 -1.34 -11.77 -0.81
N LEU A 189 -2.34 -12.43 -1.39
CA LEU A 189 -2.41 -13.88 -1.45
C LEU A 189 -1.39 -14.49 -2.39
N SER A 190 -1.01 -13.79 -3.47
CA SER A 190 0.00 -14.26 -4.41
C SER A 190 1.35 -14.45 -3.72
N ALA A 191 1.79 -13.46 -2.94
CA ALA A 191 3.03 -13.53 -2.18
C ALA A 191 3.02 -14.71 -1.17
N GLU A 192 1.91 -14.95 -0.49
CA GLU A 192 1.78 -16.04 0.49
C GLU A 192 1.77 -17.42 -0.16
N ILE A 193 1.15 -17.55 -1.34
CA ILE A 193 1.15 -18.80 -2.10
C ILE A 193 2.55 -19.06 -2.67
N ASP A 194 3.21 -18.03 -3.19
CA ASP A 194 4.47 -18.14 -3.92
C ASP A 194 5.70 -18.30 -3.00
N ILE A 195 5.71 -17.64 -1.83
CA ILE A 195 6.86 -17.62 -0.91
C ILE A 195 6.70 -18.64 0.22
N GLU A 196 5.53 -18.66 0.86
CA GLU A 196 5.29 -19.43 2.09
C GLU A 196 4.60 -20.79 1.81
N GLU A 197 4.34 -21.11 0.54
CA GLU A 197 3.57 -22.30 0.09
C GLU A 197 2.20 -22.44 0.80
N THR A 198 1.61 -21.32 1.21
CA THR A 198 0.39 -21.31 2.04
C THR A 198 -0.80 -21.85 1.25
N LYS A 199 -1.50 -22.83 1.84
CA LYS A 199 -2.71 -23.42 1.24
C LYS A 199 -3.96 -22.76 1.77
N TYR A 200 -4.78 -22.24 0.86
CA TYR A 200 -6.08 -21.66 1.19
C TYR A 200 -7.23 -22.63 0.87
N ASN A 201 -8.29 -22.55 1.65
CA ASN A 201 -9.56 -23.22 1.42
C ASN A 201 -10.61 -22.19 1.05
N LEU A 202 -11.20 -22.31 -0.14
CA LEU A 202 -12.20 -21.39 -0.67
C LEU A 202 -13.57 -22.08 -0.69
N VAL A 203 -14.55 -21.50 -0.01
CA VAL A 203 -15.91 -22.04 0.10
C VAL A 203 -16.93 -21.00 -0.31
N VAL A 204 -17.94 -21.40 -1.09
CA VAL A 204 -19.04 -20.52 -1.50
C VAL A 204 -19.90 -20.19 -0.30
N SER A 205 -20.04 -18.90 0.01
CA SER A 205 -20.82 -18.42 1.17
C SER A 205 -22.20 -17.92 0.77
N ASN A 206 -22.34 -17.32 -0.41
CA ASN A 206 -23.59 -16.79 -0.91
C ASN A 206 -23.56 -16.73 -2.44
N ILE A 207 -24.74 -16.82 -3.07
CA ILE A 207 -24.93 -16.71 -4.51
C ILE A 207 -26.06 -15.71 -4.74
N SER A 208 -25.79 -14.67 -5.54
CA SER A 208 -26.84 -13.79 -6.06
C SER A 208 -27.12 -14.16 -7.51
N GLU A 209 -28.35 -14.53 -7.80
CA GLU A 209 -28.77 -14.95 -9.14
C GLU A 209 -29.02 -13.70 -10.01
N ASN A 210 -28.42 -13.66 -11.20
CA ASN A 210 -28.78 -12.71 -12.26
C ASN A 210 -29.17 -13.47 -13.54
N GLU A 211 -29.82 -12.78 -14.47
CA GLU A 211 -30.29 -13.39 -15.74
C GLU A 211 -29.15 -14.04 -16.55
N ASN A 212 -27.98 -13.40 -16.57
CA ASN A 212 -26.85 -13.81 -17.42
C ASN A 212 -25.83 -14.71 -16.70
N PHE A 213 -25.54 -14.44 -15.42
CA PHE A 213 -24.54 -15.17 -14.62
C PHE A 213 -24.86 -15.05 -13.13
N ASN A 214 -24.36 -15.96 -12.31
CA ASN A 214 -24.52 -15.86 -10.87
C ASN A 214 -23.31 -15.16 -10.25
N GLU A 215 -23.56 -14.21 -9.36
CA GLU A 215 -22.52 -13.58 -8.55
C GLU A 215 -22.20 -14.47 -7.35
N ILE A 216 -20.94 -14.92 -7.28
CA ILE A 216 -20.49 -15.88 -6.28
C ILE A 216 -19.70 -15.13 -5.22
N LYS A 217 -20.21 -15.14 -3.98
CA LYS A 217 -19.46 -14.71 -2.80
C LYS A 217 -18.83 -15.93 -2.14
N VAL A 218 -17.59 -15.76 -1.71
CA VAL A 218 -16.76 -16.82 -1.16
C VAL A 218 -16.16 -16.38 0.17
N LYS A 219 -15.94 -17.37 1.04
CA LYS A 219 -15.14 -17.28 2.25
C LYS A 219 -13.87 -18.07 2.03
N MET A 220 -12.73 -17.42 2.20
CA MET A 220 -11.42 -18.04 2.09
C MET A 220 -10.75 -18.11 3.46
N THR A 221 -10.22 -19.28 3.80
CA THR A 221 -9.57 -19.53 5.09
C THR A 221 -8.21 -20.19 4.88
N THR A 222 -7.24 -19.90 5.74
CA THR A 222 -5.95 -20.59 5.74
C THR A 222 -6.14 -22.04 6.21
N LYS A 223 -5.54 -23.01 5.52
CA LYS A 223 -5.36 -24.35 6.14
C LYS A 223 -4.29 -24.17 7.21
N PHE A 224 -4.70 -24.26 8.47
CA PHE A 224 -3.87 -24.18 9.68
C PHE A 224 -2.36 -24.43 9.46
N LYS A 225 -1.52 -23.47 9.85
CA LYS A 225 -0.10 -23.70 10.16
C LYS A 225 -0.04 -24.75 11.28
N TYR A 226 0.48 -25.93 10.99
CA TYR A 226 0.92 -26.88 12.04
C TYR A 226 2.30 -26.45 12.54
#